data_AF-A0A951BND4-F1
#
_entry.id   AF-A0A951BND4-F1
#
_cell.length_a   1.000
_cell.length_b   1.000
_cell.length_c   1.000
_cell.angle_alpha   90.00
_cell.angle_beta   90.00
_cell.angle_gamma   90.00
#
_symmetry.space_group_name_H-M   'P 1'
#
loop_
_entity.id
_entity.type
_entity.pdbx_description
1 polymer ?
#
loop_
_entity_poly.entity_id
_entity_poly.type
_entity_poly.pdbx_seq_one_letter_code
_entity_poly.pdbx_strand_id
1 'polypeptide(L)'
;MTLYAHVPHPHLKHREAARPATVDEQYDRGTPIARFNSALAVAITKGVGSMWCAYAFAVLTLFGLPGAIQAGVAGLVQWIAQTFLQLVLLSIILVGQNVQAAASDKRALDTYIDAEAILHEAQQIHLHLLEQDKVLLAQQAMLGELLGGAASGREEGS
;
A
#
# COMPACT_ATOMS: atom_id res chain seq x y z
N MET A 1 6.33 40.37 -6.21
CA MET A 1 7.14 39.13 -6.27
C MET A 1 6.64 38.20 -5.16
N THR A 2 6.33 36.94 -5.45
CA THR A 2 5.93 35.97 -4.41
C THR A 2 7.13 35.68 -3.51
N LEU A 3 6.96 35.77 -2.19
CA LEU A 3 8.07 35.61 -1.22
C LEU A 3 8.60 34.18 -1.12
N TYR A 4 7.85 33.20 -1.64
CA TYR A 4 8.14 31.77 -1.52
C TYR A 4 8.18 31.09 -2.89
N ALA A 5 9.22 30.28 -3.12
CA ALA A 5 9.36 29.44 -4.31
C ALA A 5 9.23 27.97 -3.89
N HIS A 6 8.15 27.32 -4.33
CA HIS A 6 7.93 25.91 -4.05
C HIS A 6 8.97 25.05 -4.79
N VAL A 7 9.73 24.24 -4.04
CA VAL A 7 10.61 23.22 -4.60
C VAL A 7 9.95 21.86 -4.40
N PRO A 8 9.42 21.22 -5.47
CA PRO A 8 8.77 19.92 -5.36
C PRO A 8 9.75 18.86 -4.85
N HIS A 9 9.30 18.03 -3.92
CA HIS A 9 10.07 16.88 -3.45
C HIS A 9 10.36 15.89 -4.60
N PRO A 10 11.59 15.35 -4.76
CA PRO A 10 11.97 14.48 -5.89
C PRO A 10 11.10 13.23 -6.09
N HIS A 11 10.51 12.71 -5.00
CA HIS A 11 9.60 11.56 -5.06
C HIS A 11 8.27 11.86 -5.76
N LEU A 12 7.86 13.13 -5.90
CA LEU A 12 6.63 13.49 -6.61
C LEU A 12 6.71 13.12 -8.09
N LYS A 13 7.86 13.38 -8.73
CA LYS A 13 8.10 13.00 -10.14
C LYS A 13 8.11 11.49 -10.37
N HIS A 14 8.54 10.73 -9.38
CA HIS A 14 8.56 9.27 -9.46
C HIS A 14 7.17 8.66 -9.20
N ARG A 15 6.26 9.40 -8.54
CA ARG A 15 4.91 8.93 -8.21
C ARG A 15 3.91 9.01 -9.35
N GLU A 16 4.03 9.99 -10.25
CA GLU A 16 3.16 10.08 -11.44
C GLU A 16 3.21 8.80 -12.30
N ALA A 17 4.29 8.01 -12.21
CA ALA A 17 4.48 6.79 -12.99
C ALA A 17 4.31 5.48 -12.19
N ALA A 18 4.19 5.53 -10.85
CA ALA A 18 4.32 4.34 -10.02
C ALA A 18 3.17 4.17 -9.02
N ARG A 19 2.43 3.06 -9.18
CA ARG A 19 1.49 2.53 -8.18
C ARG A 19 2.24 1.77 -7.08
N PRO A 20 1.61 1.51 -5.92
CA PRO A 20 2.19 0.65 -4.89
C PRO A 20 2.55 -0.72 -5.47
N ALA A 21 3.78 -1.17 -5.22
CA ALA A 21 4.19 -2.50 -5.63
C ALA A 21 3.41 -3.54 -4.83
N THR A 22 2.77 -4.47 -5.54
CA THR A 22 2.10 -5.63 -4.94
C THR A 22 3.08 -6.80 -4.76
N VAL A 23 2.74 -7.77 -3.91
CA VAL A 23 3.58 -8.97 -3.71
C VAL A 23 3.82 -9.71 -5.04
N ASP A 24 2.80 -9.80 -5.90
CA ASP A 24 2.89 -10.46 -7.22
C ASP A 24 3.83 -9.73 -8.22
N GLU A 25 4.15 -8.46 -7.97
CA GLU A 25 5.07 -7.66 -8.80
C GLU A 25 6.52 -7.75 -8.35
N GLN A 26 6.81 -8.30 -7.15
CA GLN A 26 8.18 -8.39 -6.60
C GLN A 26 9.00 -9.56 -7.17
N TYR A 27 8.38 -10.48 -7.91
CA TYR A 27 9.09 -11.63 -8.49
C TYR A 27 9.98 -11.20 -9.66
N ASP A 28 11.24 -11.66 -9.65
CA ASP A 28 12.23 -11.39 -10.71
C ASP A 28 11.81 -12.02 -12.04
N ARG A 29 11.73 -11.18 -13.08
CA ARG A 29 11.35 -11.56 -14.45
C ARG A 29 12.50 -11.40 -15.45
N GLY A 30 13.75 -11.25 -14.98
CA GLY A 30 14.90 -10.92 -15.80
C GLY A 30 15.26 -11.93 -16.89
N THR A 31 14.99 -13.23 -16.68
CA THR A 31 15.23 -14.28 -17.68
C THR A 31 13.96 -15.10 -17.97
N PRO A 32 13.82 -15.72 -19.16
CA PRO A 32 12.68 -16.58 -19.47
C PRO A 32 12.46 -17.71 -18.46
N ILE A 33 13.56 -18.29 -17.95
CA ILE A 33 13.55 -19.35 -16.93
C ILE A 33 13.07 -18.82 -15.59
N ALA A 34 13.57 -17.66 -15.15
CA ALA A 34 13.13 -17.02 -13.91
C ALA A 34 11.62 -16.74 -13.95
N ARG A 35 11.10 -16.21 -15.07
CA ARG A 35 9.66 -15.97 -15.26
C ARG A 35 8.83 -17.22 -15.13
N PHE A 36 9.29 -18.33 -15.73
CA PHE A 36 8.60 -19.62 -15.62
C PHE A 36 8.62 -20.12 -14.17
N ASN A 37 9.77 -20.10 -13.51
CA ASN A 37 9.91 -20.55 -12.13
C ASN A 37 9.04 -19.73 -11.17
N SER A 38 9.01 -18.41 -11.33
CA SER A 38 8.13 -17.54 -10.54
C SER A 38 6.66 -17.83 -10.80
N ALA A 39 6.25 -18.00 -12.06
CA ALA A 39 4.87 -18.34 -12.41
C ALA A 39 4.45 -19.69 -11.80
N LEU A 40 5.31 -20.70 -11.87
CA LEU A 40 5.08 -22.01 -11.29
C LEU A 40 5.02 -21.94 -9.76
N ALA A 41 5.95 -21.23 -9.13
CA ALA A 41 5.97 -21.04 -7.68
C ALA A 41 4.68 -20.39 -7.19
N VAL A 42 4.23 -19.32 -7.85
CA VAL A 42 2.96 -18.63 -7.54
C VAL A 42 1.77 -19.55 -7.75
N ALA A 43 1.73 -20.33 -8.83
CA ALA A 43 0.65 -21.28 -9.09
C ALA A 43 0.54 -22.36 -8.00
N ILE A 44 1.68 -22.96 -7.61
CA ILE A 44 1.72 -23.98 -6.55
C ILE A 44 1.33 -23.36 -5.20
N THR A 45 1.89 -22.22 -4.82
CA THR A 45 1.57 -21.59 -3.52
C THR A 45 0.13 -21.09 -3.44
N LYS A 46 -0.46 -20.61 -4.54
CA LYS A 46 -1.90 -20.29 -4.60
C LYS A 46 -2.76 -21.55 -4.46
N GLY A 47 -2.34 -22.68 -5.05
CA GLY A 47 -3.02 -23.97 -4.91
C GLY A 47 -2.96 -24.54 -3.49
N VAL A 48 -1.74 -24.68 -2.94
CA VAL A 48 -1.49 -25.25 -1.60
C VAL A 48 -2.01 -24.31 -0.50
N GLY A 49 -1.96 -23.00 -0.73
CA GLY A 49 -2.48 -21.99 0.20
C GLY A 49 -3.98 -21.73 0.05
N SER A 50 -4.75 -22.72 -0.41
CA SER A 50 -6.21 -22.69 -0.45
C SER A 50 -6.81 -23.58 0.66
N MET A 51 -7.99 -23.22 1.18
CA MET A 51 -8.67 -24.03 2.20
C MET A 51 -8.97 -25.46 1.69
N TRP A 52 -9.21 -25.61 0.39
CA TRP A 52 -9.41 -26.91 -0.26
C TRP A 52 -8.21 -27.85 -0.09
N CYS A 53 -6.98 -27.32 -0.08
CA CYS A 53 -5.78 -28.13 0.13
C CYS A 53 -5.72 -28.68 1.57
N ALA A 54 -6.08 -27.87 2.57
CA ALA A 54 -6.15 -28.34 3.96
C ALA A 54 -7.15 -29.50 4.11
N TYR A 55 -8.32 -29.42 3.46
CA TYR A 55 -9.28 -30.52 3.44
C TYR A 55 -8.75 -31.75 2.71
N ALA A 56 -8.08 -31.57 1.56
CA ALA A 56 -7.48 -32.67 0.82
C ALA A 56 -6.41 -33.40 1.63
N PHE A 57 -5.56 -32.67 2.36
CA PHE A 57 -4.55 -33.26 3.24
C PHE A 57 -5.16 -33.94 4.46
N ALA A 58 -6.20 -33.35 5.07
CA ALA A 58 -6.94 -34.03 6.13
C ALA A 58 -7.49 -35.39 5.64
N VAL A 59 -8.06 -35.45 4.44
CA VAL A 59 -8.53 -36.72 3.85
C VAL A 59 -7.35 -37.66 3.54
N LEU A 60 -6.26 -37.16 2.98
CA LEU A 60 -5.06 -37.94 2.67
C LEU A 60 -4.48 -38.63 3.91
N THR A 61 -4.48 -37.95 5.05
CA THR A 61 -3.94 -38.51 6.29
C THR A 61 -4.76 -39.71 6.79
N LEU A 62 -6.05 -39.79 6.46
CA LEU A 62 -6.92 -40.91 6.84
C LEU A 62 -6.46 -42.26 6.27
N PHE A 63 -5.75 -42.26 5.14
CA PHE A 63 -5.17 -43.50 4.60
C PHE A 63 -4.09 -44.10 5.51
N GLY A 64 -3.44 -43.29 6.35
CA GLY A 64 -2.47 -43.75 7.35
C GLY A 64 -3.09 -44.18 8.70
N LEU A 65 -4.37 -43.86 8.92
CA LEU A 65 -5.06 -44.14 10.18
C LEU A 65 -5.13 -45.65 10.52
N PRO A 66 -5.42 -46.57 9.58
CA PRO A 66 -5.47 -48.00 9.91
C PRO A 66 -4.15 -48.54 10.49
N GLY A 67 -3.02 -48.13 9.93
CA GLY A 67 -1.69 -48.50 10.42
C GLY A 67 -1.40 -47.91 11.81
N ALA A 68 -1.86 -46.68 12.06
CA ALA A 68 -1.73 -46.05 13.37
C ALA A 68 -2.54 -46.77 14.46
N ILE A 69 -3.75 -47.23 14.12
CA ILE A 69 -4.60 -48.04 15.03
C ILE A 69 -3.91 -49.36 15.38
N GLN A 70 -3.34 -50.04 14.39
CA GLN A 70 -2.63 -51.32 14.60
C GLN A 70 -1.40 -51.16 15.50
N ALA A 71 -0.74 -50.00 15.46
CA ALA A 71 0.39 -49.66 16.33
C ALA A 71 -0.03 -49.27 17.77
N GLY A 72 -1.33 -49.30 18.09
CA GLY A 72 -1.86 -49.02 19.43
C GLY A 72 -1.88 -47.52 19.77
N VAL A 73 -2.08 -47.22 21.06
CA VAL A 73 -2.27 -45.83 21.55
C VAL A 73 -1.07 -44.93 21.21
N ALA A 74 0.16 -45.43 21.34
CA ALA A 74 1.35 -44.68 20.98
C ALA A 74 1.41 -44.35 19.48
N GLY A 75 1.01 -45.29 18.62
CA GLY A 75 0.91 -45.09 17.17
C GLY A 75 -0.13 -44.05 16.78
N LEU A 76 -1.30 -44.08 17.42
CA LEU A 76 -2.35 -43.07 17.21
C LEU A 76 -1.88 -41.66 17.61
N VAL A 77 -1.26 -41.51 18.78
CA VAL A 77 -0.76 -40.20 19.24
C VAL A 77 0.30 -39.66 18.28
N GLN A 78 1.23 -40.51 17.82
CA GLN A 78 2.25 -40.12 16.83
C GLN A 78 1.61 -39.72 15.49
N TRP A 79 0.68 -40.51 14.97
CA TRP A 79 -0.01 -40.18 13.71
C TRP A 79 -0.79 -38.86 13.81
N ILE A 80 -1.47 -38.59 14.93
CA ILE A 80 -2.18 -37.32 15.14
C ILE A 80 -1.19 -36.16 15.21
N ALA A 81 -0.18 -36.24 16.07
CA ALA A 81 0.78 -35.16 16.31
C ALA A 81 1.63 -34.84 15.08
N GLN A 82 1.99 -35.87 14.31
CA GLN A 82 3.03 -35.76 13.30
C GLN A 82 2.48 -35.81 11.88
N THR A 83 1.61 -36.76 11.55
CA THR A 83 1.10 -36.88 10.18
C THR A 83 -0.13 -36.01 9.95
N PHE A 84 -1.08 -36.01 10.89
CA PHE A 84 -2.32 -35.24 10.75
C PHE A 84 -2.08 -33.75 11.02
N LEU A 85 -1.67 -33.41 12.25
CA LEU A 85 -1.51 -32.02 12.68
C LEU A 85 -0.47 -31.31 11.82
N GLN A 86 0.72 -31.86 11.59
CA GLN A 86 1.75 -31.17 10.81
C GLN A 86 1.29 -30.82 9.38
N LEU A 87 0.74 -31.79 8.65
CA LEU A 87 0.44 -31.64 7.23
C LEU A 87 -0.74 -30.68 7.02
N VAL A 88 -1.76 -30.76 7.88
CA VAL A 88 -2.91 -29.86 7.86
C VAL A 88 -2.54 -28.46 8.35
N LEU A 89 -1.76 -28.36 9.44
CA LEU A 89 -1.39 -27.08 10.04
C LEU A 89 -0.46 -26.26 9.12
N LEU A 90 0.45 -26.91 8.40
CA LEU A 90 1.26 -26.25 7.36
C LEU A 90 0.38 -25.59 6.28
N SER A 91 -0.69 -26.25 5.85
CA SER A 91 -1.59 -25.72 4.81
C SER A 91 -2.46 -24.59 5.34
N ILE A 92 -3.00 -24.72 6.56
CA ILE A 92 -3.79 -23.65 7.20
C ILE A 92 -2.93 -22.40 7.42
N ILE A 93 -1.66 -22.56 7.86
CA ILE A 93 -0.74 -21.43 8.02
C ILE A 93 -0.53 -20.73 6.68
N LEU A 94 -0.29 -21.47 5.59
CA LEU A 94 -0.09 -20.89 4.26
C LEU A 94 -1.33 -20.13 3.77
N VAL A 95 -2.54 -20.67 4.00
CA VAL A 95 -3.79 -19.94 3.72
C VAL A 95 -3.84 -18.64 4.52
N GLY A 96 -3.54 -18.70 5.82
CA GLY A 96 -3.54 -17.53 6.69
C GLY A 96 -2.52 -16.46 6.24
N GLN A 97 -1.36 -16.87 5.75
CA GLN A 97 -0.36 -15.97 5.16
C GLN A 97 -0.85 -15.32 3.88
N ASN A 98 -1.46 -16.09 2.97
CA ASN A 98 -2.02 -15.56 1.72
C ASN A 98 -3.14 -14.53 1.98
N VAL A 99 -4.02 -14.80 2.95
CA VAL A 99 -5.09 -13.87 3.35
C VAL A 99 -4.50 -12.58 3.94
N GLN A 100 -3.48 -12.69 4.81
CA GLN A 100 -2.80 -11.53 5.38
C GLN A 100 -2.05 -10.71 4.34
N ALA A 101 -1.40 -11.36 3.37
CA ALA A 101 -0.72 -10.70 2.26
C ALA A 101 -1.73 -9.90 1.40
N ALA A 102 -2.85 -10.50 1.02
CA ALA A 102 -3.90 -9.80 0.26
C ALA A 102 -4.49 -8.61 1.04
N ALA A 103 -4.71 -8.76 2.35
CA ALA A 103 -5.16 -7.66 3.20
C ALA A 103 -4.10 -6.55 3.35
N SER A 104 -2.82 -6.91 3.38
CA SER A 104 -1.70 -5.97 3.40
C SER A 104 -1.64 -5.17 2.09
N ASP A 105 -1.73 -5.85 0.94
CA ASP A 105 -1.74 -5.21 -0.38
C ASP A 105 -2.91 -4.25 -0.53
N LYS A 106 -4.11 -4.63 -0.06
CA LYS A 106 -5.26 -3.74 -0.04
C LYS A 106 -5.00 -2.49 0.82
N ARG A 107 -4.48 -2.65 2.04
CA ARG A 107 -4.17 -1.51 2.92
C ARG A 107 -3.09 -0.60 2.32
N ALA A 108 -2.10 -1.16 1.64
CA ALA A 108 -1.08 -0.40 0.95
C ALA A 108 -1.67 0.44 -0.19
N LEU A 109 -2.63 -0.12 -0.94
CA LEU A 109 -3.37 0.61 -1.98
C LEU A 109 -4.23 1.73 -1.39
N ASP A 110 -5.02 1.43 -0.36
CA ASP A 110 -5.88 2.42 0.31
C ASP A 110 -5.02 3.58 0.86
N THR A 111 -3.88 3.28 1.51
CA THR A 111 -2.92 4.29 2.00
C THR A 111 -2.31 5.13 0.88
N TYR A 112 -2.07 4.53 -0.28
CA TYR A 112 -1.54 5.26 -1.43
C TYR A 112 -2.55 6.25 -1.98
N ILE A 113 -3.82 5.84 -2.11
CA ILE A 113 -4.91 6.70 -2.58
C ILE A 113 -5.12 7.86 -1.61
N ASP A 114 -5.11 7.59 -0.31
CA ASP A 114 -5.23 8.63 0.72
C ASP A 114 -4.07 9.65 0.63
N ALA A 115 -2.84 9.15 0.44
CA ALA A 115 -1.68 10.02 0.28
C ALA A 115 -1.73 10.87 -1.00
N GLU A 116 -2.29 10.33 -2.08
CA GLU A 116 -2.52 11.07 -3.32
C GLU A 116 -3.57 12.17 -3.13
N ALA A 117 -4.68 11.87 -2.46
CA ALA A 117 -5.72 12.86 -2.14
C ALA A 117 -5.15 14.00 -1.26
N ILE A 118 -4.39 13.67 -0.22
CA ILE A 118 -3.75 14.67 0.65
C ILE A 118 -2.80 15.57 -0.15
N LEU A 119 -2.02 14.98 -1.07
CA LEU A 119 -1.11 15.74 -1.91
C LEU A 119 -1.87 16.69 -2.85
N HIS A 120 -2.97 16.24 -3.44
CA HIS A 120 -3.82 17.08 -4.29
C HIS A 120 -4.39 18.26 -3.49
N GLU A 121 -4.96 18.01 -2.31
CA GLU A 121 -5.48 19.05 -1.43
C GLU A 121 -4.39 20.03 -0.98
N ALA A 122 -3.19 19.55 -0.67
CA ALA A 122 -2.05 20.41 -0.34
C ALA A 122 -1.66 21.34 -1.51
N GLN A 123 -1.74 20.86 -2.75
CA GLN A 123 -1.52 21.68 -3.94
C GLN A 123 -2.61 22.74 -4.11
N GLN A 124 -3.88 22.39 -3.88
CA GLN A 124 -5.00 23.35 -3.92
C GLN A 124 -4.84 24.46 -2.88
N ILE A 125 -4.45 24.09 -1.63
CA ILE A 125 -4.16 25.06 -0.58
C ILE A 125 -3.03 26.00 -1.01
N HIS A 126 -1.98 25.48 -1.63
CA HIS A 126 -0.88 26.30 -2.14
C HIS A 126 -1.37 27.32 -3.17
N LEU A 127 -2.17 26.89 -4.15
CA LEU A 127 -2.74 27.77 -5.16
C LEU A 127 -3.62 28.85 -4.53
N HIS A 128 -4.44 28.47 -3.55
CA HIS A 128 -5.28 29.42 -2.84
C HIS A 128 -4.48 30.47 -2.07
N LEU A 129 -3.39 30.07 -1.40
CA LEU A 129 -2.47 31.01 -0.73
C LEU A 129 -1.84 32.00 -1.72
N LEU A 130 -1.45 31.53 -2.91
CA LEU A 130 -0.91 32.42 -3.96
C LEU A 130 -1.95 33.42 -4.48
N GLU A 131 -3.22 33.04 -4.53
CA GLU A 131 -4.30 33.97 -4.87
C GLU A 131 -4.54 35.00 -3.76
N GLN A 132 -4.53 34.56 -2.49
CA GLN A 132 -4.63 35.45 -1.33
C GLN A 132 -3.47 36.47 -1.30
N ASP A 133 -2.24 36.04 -1.56
CA ASP A 133 -1.06 36.94 -1.64
C ASP A 133 -1.27 38.06 -2.67
N LYS A 134 -1.88 37.76 -3.83
CA LYS A 134 -2.17 38.77 -4.85
C LYS A 134 -3.18 39.81 -4.34
N VAL A 135 -4.21 39.35 -3.63
CA VAL A 135 -5.25 40.24 -3.07
C VAL A 135 -4.65 41.14 -1.99
N LEU A 136 -3.82 40.61 -1.10
CA LEU A 136 -3.15 41.39 -0.06
C LEU A 136 -2.23 42.46 -0.65
N LEU A 137 -1.46 42.12 -1.70
CA LEU A 137 -0.62 43.09 -2.41
C LEU A 137 -1.46 44.18 -3.10
N ALA A 138 -2.60 43.83 -3.70
CA ALA A 138 -3.50 44.81 -4.31
C ALA A 138 -4.09 45.77 -3.28
N GLN A 139 -4.48 45.26 -2.10
CA GLN A 139 -4.95 46.09 -0.98
C GLN A 139 -3.85 47.03 -0.46
N GLN A 140 -2.61 46.55 -0.34
CA GLN A 140 -1.47 47.39 0.05
C GLN A 140 -1.23 48.53 -0.96
N ALA A 141 -1.33 48.26 -2.27
CA ALA A 141 -1.18 49.27 -3.29
C ALA A 141 -2.28 50.34 -3.21
N MET A 142 -3.55 49.92 -3.08
CA MET A 142 -4.69 50.83 -2.94
C MET A 142 -4.58 51.71 -1.69
N LEU A 143 -4.17 51.14 -0.55
CA LEU A 143 -3.94 51.90 0.68
C LEU A 143 -2.80 52.91 0.52
N GLY A 144 -1.72 52.54 -0.16
CA GLY A 144 -0.61 53.45 -0.46
C GLY A 144 -1.05 54.65 -1.31
N GLU A 145 -1.88 54.41 -2.32
CA GLU A 145 -2.42 55.48 -3.19
C GLU A 145 -3.34 56.44 -2.42
N LEU A 146 -4.24 55.92 -1.58
CA LEU A 146 -5.11 56.73 -0.74
C LEU A 146 -4.32 57.59 0.26
N LEU A 147 -3.29 57.03 0.88
CA LEU A 147 -2.42 57.77 1.81
C LEU A 147 -1.59 58.83 1.08
N GLY A 148 -1.08 58.54 -0.12
CA GLY A 148 -0.35 59.50 -0.95
C GLY A 148 -1.23 60.66 -1.43
N GLY A 149 -2.44 60.38 -1.89
CA GLY A 149 -3.42 61.41 -2.29
C GLY A 149 -3.85 62.29 -1.11
N ALA A 150 -4.05 61.70 0.07
CA ALA A 150 -4.38 62.43 1.30
C ALA A 150 -3.22 63.30 1.84
N ALA A 151 -1.97 62.98 1.50
CA ALA A 151 -0.81 63.81 1.81
C ALA A 151 -0.69 65.01 0.85
N SER A 152 -0.88 64.78 -0.46
CA SER A 152 -0.82 65.83 -1.49
C SER A 152 -1.95 66.87 -1.34
N GLY A 153 -3.18 66.45 -1.03
CA GLY A 153 -4.28 67.37 -0.78
C GLY A 153 -4.14 68.21 0.51
N ARG A 154 -3.17 67.89 1.38
CA ARG A 154 -2.87 68.66 2.59
C ARG A 154 -1.81 69.74 2.38
N GLU A 155 -1.00 69.63 1.33
CA GLU A 155 0.01 70.63 0.94
C GLU A 155 -0.56 71.74 0.04
N GLU A 156 -1.58 71.44 -0.79
CA GLU A 156 -2.24 72.46 -1.63
C GLU A 156 -3.28 73.33 -0.89
N GLY A 157 -3.64 72.95 0.33
CA GLY A 157 -4.63 73.64 1.16
C GLY A 157 -4.06 74.54 2.27
N SER A 158 -2.73 74.70 2.35
CA SER A 158 -2.04 75.61 3.28
C SER A 158 -1.40 76.78 2.54
#